data_AF-A0A2V9XYQ7-F1
#
_entry.id   AF-A0A2V9XYQ7-F1
#
_cell.length_a   1.000
_cell.length_b   1.000
_cell.length_c   1.000
_cell.angle_alpha   90.00
_cell.angle_beta   90.00
_cell.angle_gamma   90.00
#
_symmetry.space_group_name_H-M   'P 1'
#
loop_
_entity.id
_entity.type
_entity.pdbx_description
1 polymer ?
#
loop_
_entity_poly.entity_id
_entity_poly.type
_entity_poly.pdbx_seq_one_letter_code
_entity_poly.pdbx_strand_id
1 'polypeptide(L)'
;MKRRLSGLLAGLLLAGAFATTTPAFAQTKKEGSSMPKVGDTAPDFALKYSDGKDLKEVKLSDYRGKKNVVLAFYVFAFTGG
;
A
#
# COMPACT_ATOMS: atom_id res chain seq x y z
N MET A 1 4.11 -47.38 35.52
CA MET A 1 4.30 -47.12 36.96
C MET A 1 5.49 -46.18 37.16
N LYS A 2 5.21 -44.98 37.70
CA LYS A 2 6.00 -44.06 38.55
C LYS A 2 7.55 -44.25 38.56
N ARG A 3 8.33 -43.17 38.33
CA ARG A 3 9.02 -42.36 39.37
C ARG A 3 9.64 -41.10 38.72
N ARG A 4 9.11 -39.90 39.02
CA ARG A 4 9.65 -38.82 39.91
C ARG A 4 10.93 -38.15 39.36
N LEU A 5 10.83 -36.94 38.79
CA LEU A 5 10.80 -35.61 39.45
C LEU A 5 12.15 -35.21 40.04
N SER A 6 12.86 -34.26 39.41
CA SER A 6 13.58 -33.13 40.05
C SER A 6 14.66 -32.57 39.13
N GLY A 7 14.76 -31.24 39.06
CA GLY A 7 15.97 -30.59 38.55
C GLY A 7 15.74 -29.31 37.76
N LEU A 8 15.14 -28.31 38.39
CA LEU A 8 15.31 -26.90 38.00
C LEU A 8 16.81 -26.54 38.04
N LEU A 9 17.20 -25.59 37.17
CA LEU A 9 18.41 -24.74 37.25
C LEU A 9 19.75 -25.33 36.75
N ALA A 10 19.97 -25.16 35.44
CA ALA A 10 21.27 -24.83 34.85
C ALA A 10 20.93 -24.01 33.61
N GLY A 11 21.30 -22.75 33.47
CA GLY A 11 22.64 -22.22 33.61
C GLY A 11 22.76 -21.23 32.47
N LEU A 12 22.84 -19.96 32.83
CA LEU A 12 23.19 -18.85 31.96
C LEU A 12 24.42 -19.20 31.10
N LEU A 13 24.52 -18.57 29.92
CA LEU A 13 25.68 -18.43 29.04
C LEU A 13 25.71 -19.32 27.79
N LEU A 14 25.19 -18.79 26.68
CA LEU A 14 25.97 -18.74 25.44
C LEU A 14 25.47 -17.58 24.58
N ALA A 15 26.21 -16.47 24.68
CA ALA A 15 26.19 -15.40 23.70
C ALA A 15 26.52 -15.97 22.32
N GLY A 16 25.71 -15.67 21.32
CA GLY A 16 25.90 -16.17 19.97
C GLY A 16 25.06 -15.36 18.98
N ALA A 17 25.59 -14.19 18.63
CA ALA A 17 25.34 -13.42 17.42
C ALA A 17 24.19 -13.89 16.51
N PHE A 18 23.06 -13.20 16.56
CA PHE A 18 22.29 -12.93 15.33
C PHE A 18 22.09 -11.43 15.22
N ALA A 19 23.04 -10.83 14.52
CA ALA A 19 22.98 -9.47 14.04
C ALA A 19 21.70 -9.26 13.24
N THR A 20 21.00 -8.19 13.60
CA THR A 20 20.13 -7.36 12.78
C THR A 20 20.10 -7.70 11.29
N THR A 21 19.09 -8.43 10.84
CA THR A 21 18.61 -8.33 9.45
C THR A 21 17.16 -7.90 9.50
N THR A 22 16.92 -6.60 9.68
CA THR A 22 15.70 -6.00 9.16
C THR A 22 15.67 -6.29 7.67
N PRO A 23 14.67 -6.99 7.10
CA PRO A 23 14.49 -6.97 5.66
C PRO A 23 14.21 -5.53 5.29
N ALA A 24 15.20 -4.87 4.70
CA ALA A 24 14.97 -3.65 3.97
C ALA A 24 13.95 -4.01 2.89
N PHE A 25 12.69 -3.61 3.10
CA PHE A 25 11.75 -3.48 2.01
C PHE A 25 12.42 -2.55 1.02
N ALA A 26 13.03 -3.13 -0.01
CA ALA A 26 13.45 -2.38 -1.18
C ALA A 26 12.17 -1.72 -1.69
N GLN A 27 12.02 -0.42 -1.43
CA GLN A 27 11.11 0.40 -2.19
C GLN A 27 11.59 0.26 -3.63
N THR A 28 10.92 -0.59 -4.40
CA THR A 28 10.89 -0.49 -5.85
C THR A 28 10.40 0.91 -6.12
N LYS A 29 11.36 1.83 -6.31
CA LYS A 29 11.14 3.15 -6.85
C LYS A 29 10.43 2.87 -8.17
N LYS A 30 9.10 3.05 -8.20
CA LYS A 30 8.34 3.11 -9.44
C LYS A 30 9.04 4.20 -10.25
N GLU A 31 9.83 3.77 -11.22
CA GLU A 31 10.45 4.65 -12.20
C GLU A 31 9.36 5.50 -12.81
N GLY A 32 9.68 6.78 -12.98
CA GLY A 32 8.72 7.86 -13.12
C GLY A 32 7.62 7.54 -14.12
N SER A 33 6.38 7.80 -13.71
CA SER A 33 5.24 7.85 -14.61
C SER A 33 5.57 8.83 -15.73
N SER A 34 6.00 8.32 -16.89
CA SER A 34 6.00 9.12 -18.12
C SER A 34 4.57 9.61 -18.34
N MET A 35 4.43 10.88 -18.69
CA MET A 35 3.11 11.43 -19.03
C MET A 35 2.51 10.58 -20.17
N PRO A 36 1.31 10.00 -19.99
CA PRO A 36 0.70 9.16 -21.02
C PRO A 36 0.43 9.98 -22.28
N LYS A 37 0.64 9.38 -23.44
CA LYS A 37 0.33 10.00 -24.73
C LYS A 37 -1.13 9.72 -25.09
N VAL A 38 -1.66 10.51 -26.01
CA VAL A 38 -3.01 10.25 -26.56
C VAL A 38 -3.02 8.88 -27.23
N GLY A 39 -4.06 8.09 -26.94
CA GLY A 39 -4.19 6.71 -27.40
C GLY A 39 -3.67 5.67 -26.39
N ASP A 40 -2.81 6.07 -25.44
CA ASP A 40 -2.38 5.18 -24.38
C ASP A 40 -3.54 4.84 -23.44
N THR A 41 -3.44 3.67 -22.83
CA THR A 41 -4.36 3.31 -21.74
C THR A 41 -4.13 4.27 -20.57
N ALA A 42 -5.15 5.05 -20.22
CA ALA A 42 -5.07 5.96 -19.07
C ALA A 42 -4.62 5.21 -17.78
N PRO A 43 -3.66 5.73 -17.00
CA PRO A 43 -3.22 5.09 -15.77
C PRO A 43 -4.37 4.88 -14.78
N ASP A 44 -4.46 3.70 -14.19
CA ASP A 44 -5.49 3.43 -13.18
C ASP A 44 -5.15 4.12 -11.85
N PHE A 45 -6.19 4.57 -11.15
CA PHE A 45 -6.09 5.16 -9.83
C PHE A 45 -7.35 4.85 -9.02
N ALA A 46 -7.20 4.88 -7.70
CA ALA A 46 -8.28 4.78 -6.73
C ALA A 46 -8.25 6.03 -5.84
N LEU A 47 -9.37 6.75 -5.76
CA LEU A 47 -9.50 7.94 -4.91
C LEU A 47 -10.66 7.78 -3.94
N LYS A 48 -10.56 8.47 -2.80
CA LYS A 48 -11.72 8.68 -1.92
C LYS A 48 -12.51 9.87 -2.44
N TYR A 49 -13.83 9.70 -2.53
CA TYR A 49 -14.81 10.70 -2.91
C TYR A 49 -15.87 10.80 -1.82
N SER A 50 -16.37 12.01 -1.55
CA SER A 50 -17.50 12.21 -0.64
C SER A 50 -18.70 12.76 -1.41
N ASP A 51 -19.86 12.15 -1.19
CA ASP A 51 -21.16 12.64 -1.67
C ASP A 51 -21.89 13.50 -0.63
N GLY A 52 -21.19 13.94 0.42
CA GLY A 52 -21.74 14.69 1.54
C GLY A 52 -22.32 13.83 2.67
N LYS A 53 -22.34 12.50 2.52
CA LYS A 53 -22.77 11.56 3.58
C LYS A 53 -21.62 10.68 4.04
N ASP A 54 -20.98 10.00 3.09
CA ASP A 54 -19.95 9.01 3.38
C ASP A 54 -18.72 9.21 2.50
N LEU A 55 -17.58 8.66 2.93
CA LEU A 55 -16.40 8.50 2.07
C LEU A 55 -16.49 7.18 1.31
N LYS A 56 -16.56 7.27 -0.02
CA LYS A 56 -16.58 6.14 -0.94
C LYS A 56 -15.29 6.08 -1.74
N GLU A 57 -14.95 4.89 -2.21
CA GLU A 57 -13.84 4.73 -3.15
C GLU A 57 -14.36 4.79 -4.59
N VAL A 58 -13.60 5.43 -5.47
CA VAL A 58 -13.84 5.44 -6.91
C VAL A 58 -12.56 5.01 -7.62
N LYS A 59 -12.67 4.05 -8.54
CA LYS A 59 -11.55 3.61 -9.39
C LYS A 59 -11.83 3.94 -10.85
N LEU A 60 -10.79 4.34 -11.57
CA LEU A 60 -10.93 4.62 -13.01
C LEU A 60 -11.26 3.34 -13.79
N SER A 61 -10.64 2.21 -13.43
CA SER A 61 -10.85 0.91 -14.04
C SER A 61 -12.30 0.41 -14.00
N ASP A 62 -13.09 0.81 -13.00
CA ASP A 62 -14.50 0.39 -12.87
C ASP A 62 -15.39 0.85 -14.03
N TYR A 63 -14.96 1.89 -14.76
CA TYR A 63 -15.69 2.49 -15.87
C TYR A 63 -15.26 2.01 -17.26
N ARG A 64 -14.16 1.26 -17.36
CA ARG A 64 -13.61 0.77 -18.63
C ARG A 64 -14.64 -0.05 -19.40
N GLY A 65 -14.83 0.30 -20.68
CA GLY A 65 -15.78 -0.39 -21.57
C GLY A 65 -17.27 -0.19 -21.25
N LYS A 66 -17.61 0.57 -20.20
CA LYS A 66 -19.01 0.78 -19.77
C LYS A 66 -19.54 2.16 -20.17
N LYS A 67 -18.69 3.19 -20.13
CA LYS A 67 -19.05 4.56 -20.47
C LYS A 67 -17.82 5.38 -20.85
N ASN A 68 -18.04 6.47 -21.58
CA ASN A 68 -17.02 7.49 -21.77
C ASN A 68 -16.77 8.24 -20.46
N VAL A 69 -15.51 8.56 -20.17
CA VAL A 69 -15.09 9.23 -18.94
C VAL A 69 -14.27 10.47 -19.31
N VAL A 70 -14.61 11.60 -18.71
CA VAL A 70 -13.82 12.84 -18.77
C VAL A 70 -13.19 13.06 -17.40
N LEU A 71 -11.88 13.33 -17.37
CA LEU A 71 -11.13 13.59 -16.15
C LEU A 71 -10.60 15.03 -16.19
N ALA A 72 -10.94 15.81 -15.17
CA ALA A 72 -10.48 17.18 -15.00
C ALA A 72 -9.72 17.31 -13.66
N PHE A 73 -8.62 18.06 -13.69
CA PHE A 73 -7.84 18.39 -12.50
C PHE A 73 -8.01 19.88 -12.20
N TYR A 74 -8.32 20.21 -10.94
CA TYR A 74 -8.43 21.57 -10.46
C TYR A 74 -7.34 21.84 -9.44
N VAL A 75 -6.85 23.08 -9.36
CA VAL A 75 -5.72 23.44 -8.48
C VAL A 75 -6.15 23.39 -7.01
N PHE A 76 -7.24 24.09 -6.67
CA PHE A 76 -7.78 24.14 -5.31
C PHE A 76 -9.31 24.27 -5.28
N ALA A 77 -9.91 23.83 -4.18
CA ALA A 77 -11.33 24.06 -3.92
C ALA A 77 -11.64 25.55 -3.77
N PHE A 78 -12.86 25.96 -4.15
CA PHE A 78 -13.34 27.35 -4.06
C PHE A 78 -12.50 28.38 -4.84
N THR A 79 -11.93 27.98 -5.98
CA THR A 79 -11.22 28.87 -6.90
C THR A 79 -11.97 29.02 -8.22
N GLY A 80 -11.72 30.12 -8.94
CA GLY A 80 -12.16 30.27 -10.33
C GLY A 80 -11.33 29.32 -11.21
N GLY A 81 -12.02 28.36 -11.83
CA GLY A 81 -11.43 27.44 -12.82
C GLY A 81 -11.35 28.04 -14.21
#